data_AF-A0A1V4RFC2-F1
#
_entry.id   AF-A0A1V4RFC2-F1
#
_cell.length_a   1.000
_cell.length_b   1.000
_cell.length_c   1.000
_cell.angle_alpha   90.00
_cell.angle_beta   90.00
_cell.angle_gamma   90.00
#
_symmetry.space_group_name_H-M   'P 1'
#
loop_
_entity.id
_entity.type
_entity.pdbx_description
1 polymer ?
#
loop_
_entity_poly.entity_id
_entity_poly.type
_entity_poly.pdbx_seq_one_letter_code
_entity_poly.pdbx_strand_id
1 'polypeptide(L)'
;MRNSHFYLQIVSIQKPSYEKYVAPRSSLGTLALLFVICSPALSGSVTQTDWSGGSGVEGPALDLGTSYYMDTSVNSSVSGELSAGRADLRYWVDHYVSFPGNAFPVDLDGDGDMDAAGAAFEGSDIFVWENIDGSGDSWTRYLVDDDFGHPDGMDWGDVDGDGDPDLLGGSYLDNELTWWENPGSFSGNWVEHLITGSFVQCRDVDAEDIDNDGDPDLLAVTSYQTRITWWENNAGVFSEHLISSTFDPGSCIATDINGDGEPDVVVASDNMDQIVWYENLGSGSA
;
A
#
# COMPACT_ATOMS: atom_id res chain seq x y z
N MET A 1 -15.31 -62.99 -0.32
CA MET A 1 -14.17 -62.93 0.63
C MET A 1 -12.90 -62.63 -0.15
N ARG A 2 -12.14 -61.62 0.31
CA ARG A 2 -10.81 -61.11 -0.14
C ARG A 2 -10.87 -60.27 -1.44
N ASN A 3 -10.88 -58.93 -1.37
CA ASN A 3 -9.83 -57.94 -1.02
C ASN A 3 -8.76 -57.75 -2.11
N SER A 4 -8.80 -56.56 -2.75
CA SER A 4 -7.73 -55.60 -3.14
C SER A 4 -6.44 -56.14 -3.81
N HIS A 5 -5.73 -55.47 -4.72
CA HIS A 5 -5.18 -54.11 -4.64
C HIS A 5 -4.74 -53.64 -6.05
N PHE A 6 -4.99 -52.38 -6.41
CA PHE A 6 -4.13 -51.66 -7.37
C PHE A 6 -3.24 -50.72 -6.56
N TYR A 7 -1.92 -50.81 -6.80
CA TYR A 7 -0.92 -49.95 -6.19
C TYR A 7 -0.92 -48.61 -6.92
N LEU A 8 -1.12 -47.52 -6.18
CA LEU A 8 -0.72 -46.18 -6.62
C LEU A 8 0.64 -45.89 -6.00
N GLN A 9 1.68 -45.90 -6.83
CA GLN A 9 3.01 -45.46 -6.46
C GLN A 9 3.13 -43.98 -6.80
N ILE A 10 3.07 -43.11 -5.78
CA ILE A 10 3.44 -41.69 -5.92
C ILE A 10 4.79 -41.52 -5.24
N VAL A 11 5.82 -41.28 -6.06
CA VAL A 11 7.13 -40.85 -5.57
C VAL A 11 7.22 -39.33 -5.71
N SER A 12 7.22 -38.67 -4.56
CA SER A 12 7.96 -37.44 -4.19
C SER A 12 8.40 -36.52 -5.34
N ILE A 13 7.84 -35.29 -5.38
CA ILE A 13 8.59 -34.13 -5.87
C ILE A 13 9.27 -33.49 -4.67
N GLN A 14 10.60 -33.61 -4.62
CA GLN A 14 11.43 -32.87 -3.68
C GLN A 14 11.41 -31.37 -4.00
N LYS A 15 11.38 -30.54 -2.96
CA LYS A 15 11.86 -29.14 -3.03
C LYS A 15 13.31 -29.11 -3.56
N PRO A 16 13.73 -28.09 -4.32
CA PRO A 16 15.15 -27.82 -4.46
C PRO A 16 15.66 -27.22 -3.14
N SER A 17 16.48 -27.97 -2.42
CA SER A 17 17.45 -27.40 -1.47
C SER A 17 18.84 -27.85 -1.90
N TYR A 18 19.74 -26.88 -1.99
CA TYR A 18 21.13 -27.01 -2.42
C TYR A 18 21.94 -27.89 -1.45
N GLU A 19 22.47 -29.04 -1.92
CA GLU A 19 23.78 -29.60 -1.51
C GLU A 19 24.17 -30.82 -2.39
N LYS A 20 25.47 -30.99 -2.63
CA LYS A 20 26.13 -31.94 -3.57
C LYS A 20 25.78 -33.41 -3.34
N TYR A 21 25.43 -34.18 -4.40
CA TYR A 21 26.20 -35.36 -4.87
C TYR A 21 25.61 -36.05 -6.14
N VAL A 22 26.54 -36.37 -7.06
CA VAL A 22 26.62 -37.30 -8.22
C VAL A 22 25.39 -38.15 -8.67
N ALA A 23 25.12 -38.09 -10.00
CA ALA A 23 24.11 -38.81 -10.81
C ALA A 23 24.31 -40.37 -10.90
N PRO A 24 23.37 -41.20 -11.45
CA PRO A 24 23.06 -41.20 -12.90
C PRO A 24 21.64 -41.65 -13.39
N ARG A 25 21.30 -41.10 -14.58
CA ARG A 25 20.65 -41.71 -15.78
C ARG A 25 19.12 -41.86 -15.96
N SER A 26 18.68 -41.18 -17.04
CA SER A 26 17.72 -41.53 -18.13
C SER A 26 16.22 -41.66 -17.78
N SER A 27 15.25 -41.15 -18.56
CA SER A 27 15.19 -40.72 -19.96
C SER A 27 13.93 -39.86 -20.25
N LEU A 28 14.10 -38.89 -21.16
CA LEU A 28 13.15 -38.21 -22.08
C LEU A 28 11.64 -38.50 -22.01
N GLY A 29 10.85 -37.43 -21.99
CA GLY A 29 9.44 -37.43 -22.40
C GLY A 29 8.75 -36.09 -22.13
N THR A 30 8.92 -35.12 -23.02
CA THR A 30 8.09 -33.90 -23.05
C THR A 30 6.64 -34.29 -23.35
N LEU A 31 5.67 -33.88 -22.53
CA LEU A 31 4.26 -33.83 -22.90
C LEU A 31 3.63 -32.55 -22.33
N ALA A 32 3.29 -31.62 -23.22
CA ALA A 32 2.44 -30.45 -22.96
C ALA A 32 1.00 -30.95 -22.67
N LEU A 33 0.31 -30.52 -21.61
CA LEU A 33 -0.37 -29.23 -21.35
C LEU A 33 -1.87 -29.31 -21.67
N LEU A 34 -2.74 -29.05 -20.67
CA LEU A 34 -3.88 -28.14 -20.78
C LEU A 34 -4.49 -27.96 -19.36
N PHE A 35 -4.54 -26.72 -18.86
CA PHE A 35 -5.31 -26.34 -17.66
C PHE A 35 -6.66 -25.75 -18.06
N VAL A 36 -7.75 -26.04 -17.33
CA VAL A 36 -9.06 -25.36 -17.43
C VAL A 36 -9.57 -25.10 -16.02
N ILE A 37 -9.11 -24.01 -15.42
CA ILE A 37 -9.69 -23.48 -14.18
C ILE A 37 -11.07 -22.91 -14.50
N CYS A 38 -11.99 -22.93 -13.54
CA CYS A 38 -12.88 -21.79 -13.27
C CYS A 38 -13.37 -21.91 -11.79
N SER A 39 -14.15 -20.96 -11.28
CA SER A 39 -14.90 -20.90 -10.00
C SER A 39 -15.85 -19.69 -10.10
N PRO A 40 -16.85 -19.45 -9.23
CA PRO A 40 -17.90 -20.29 -8.62
C PRO A 40 -19.32 -19.64 -8.80
N ALA A 41 -20.43 -20.33 -8.43
CA ALA A 41 -21.62 -19.76 -7.73
C ALA A 41 -22.91 -20.61 -7.86
N LEU A 42 -23.51 -20.87 -6.68
CA LEU A 42 -24.93 -21.05 -6.35
C LEU A 42 -25.81 -22.14 -7.04
N SER A 43 -26.18 -23.11 -6.18
CA SER A 43 -27.47 -23.80 -6.05
C SER A 43 -27.68 -25.15 -6.76
N GLY A 44 -28.06 -26.14 -5.94
CA GLY A 44 -28.56 -27.46 -6.34
C GLY A 44 -27.54 -28.59 -6.23
N SER A 45 -27.73 -29.51 -5.29
CA SER A 45 -27.09 -30.84 -5.36
C SER A 45 -28.11 -31.87 -5.84
N VAL A 46 -27.73 -32.65 -6.86
CA VAL A 46 -28.47 -33.84 -7.28
C VAL A 46 -27.60 -35.05 -6.95
N THR A 47 -28.16 -36.02 -6.22
CA THR A 47 -27.48 -37.29 -5.97
C THR A 47 -27.84 -38.28 -7.06
N GLN A 48 -26.87 -38.62 -7.90
CA GLN A 48 -27.01 -39.71 -8.87
C GLN A 48 -26.84 -41.05 -8.16
N THR A 49 -27.90 -41.86 -8.12
CA THR A 49 -27.91 -43.14 -7.39
C THR A 49 -27.74 -44.36 -8.29
N ASP A 50 -27.63 -44.19 -9.60
CA ASP A 50 -27.32 -45.29 -10.51
C ASP A 50 -26.40 -44.87 -11.68
N TRP A 51 -25.45 -45.76 -11.98
CA TRP A 51 -24.50 -45.68 -13.11
C TRP A 51 -24.75 -46.85 -14.07
N SER A 52 -26.01 -47.10 -14.41
CA SER A 52 -26.39 -48.26 -15.22
C SER A 52 -26.10 -48.12 -16.73
N GLY A 53 -25.54 -47.00 -17.18
CA GLY A 53 -25.26 -46.73 -18.59
C GLY A 53 -23.95 -47.35 -19.09
N GLY A 54 -24.05 -48.49 -19.80
CA GLY A 54 -22.95 -49.10 -20.55
C GLY A 54 -22.74 -48.50 -21.95
N SER A 55 -21.78 -49.06 -22.69
CA SER A 55 -21.41 -48.65 -24.06
C SER A 55 -22.62 -48.58 -25.01
N GLY A 56 -22.85 -47.41 -25.61
CA GLY A 56 -23.86 -47.20 -26.66
C GLY A 56 -25.28 -46.84 -26.17
N VAL A 57 -25.46 -46.51 -24.89
CA VAL A 57 -26.74 -46.04 -24.33
C VAL A 57 -26.58 -44.58 -23.91
N GLU A 58 -27.40 -43.67 -24.46
CA GLU A 58 -27.47 -42.28 -23.95
C GLU A 58 -28.08 -42.29 -22.54
N GLY A 59 -27.25 -42.00 -21.53
CA GLY A 59 -27.67 -41.70 -20.17
C GLY A 59 -28.13 -40.24 -20.03
N PRO A 60 -28.90 -39.87 -19.00
CA PRO A 60 -29.53 -38.56 -18.94
C PRO A 60 -28.52 -37.48 -18.51
N ALA A 61 -28.01 -36.74 -19.48
CA ALA A 61 -27.52 -35.38 -19.31
C ALA A 61 -27.93 -34.58 -20.55
N LEU A 62 -29.13 -34.00 -20.51
CA LEU A 62 -29.66 -33.19 -21.63
C LEU A 62 -29.10 -31.76 -21.65
N ASP A 63 -28.37 -31.36 -20.62
CA ASP A 63 -27.59 -30.13 -20.59
C ASP A 63 -26.54 -30.25 -19.48
N LEU A 64 -25.26 -30.09 -19.83
CA LEU A 64 -24.18 -30.04 -18.84
C LEU A 64 -23.81 -28.60 -18.45
N GLY A 65 -24.51 -27.58 -18.98
CA GLY A 65 -24.11 -26.19 -18.78
C GLY A 65 -22.68 -25.90 -19.26
N THR A 66 -22.24 -24.66 -19.16
CA THR A 66 -20.97 -24.20 -19.75
C THR A 66 -19.86 -23.90 -18.73
N SER A 67 -19.90 -24.46 -17.52
CA SER A 67 -18.95 -24.08 -16.46
C SER A 67 -18.22 -25.29 -15.87
N TYR A 68 -16.90 -25.40 -16.11
CA TYR A 68 -16.03 -26.49 -15.66
C TYR A 68 -14.80 -25.97 -14.92
N TYR A 69 -14.44 -26.59 -13.79
CA TYR A 69 -13.35 -26.17 -12.88
C TYR A 69 -12.31 -27.28 -12.69
N MET A 70 -11.03 -27.01 -12.95
CA MET A 70 -9.91 -27.92 -12.67
C MET A 70 -9.23 -27.62 -11.34
N ASP A 71 -8.92 -28.70 -10.61
CA ASP A 71 -8.19 -28.76 -9.35
C ASP A 71 -6.95 -29.68 -9.57
N THR A 72 -5.81 -29.34 -8.99
CA THR A 72 -4.56 -30.13 -9.03
C THR A 72 -4.22 -30.85 -7.74
N SER A 73 -5.11 -30.90 -6.74
CA SER A 73 -4.81 -31.51 -5.44
C SER A 73 -5.88 -32.51 -4.98
N VAL A 74 -5.61 -33.80 -5.20
CA VAL A 74 -6.41 -34.89 -4.61
C VAL A 74 -5.73 -35.36 -3.31
N ASN A 75 -6.33 -35.09 -2.15
CA ASN A 75 -5.96 -35.76 -0.91
C ASN A 75 -6.96 -36.90 -0.59
N SER A 76 -6.43 -38.10 -0.36
CA SER A 76 -7.24 -39.31 -0.15
C SER A 76 -7.93 -39.35 1.22
N SER A 77 -9.18 -39.81 1.17
CA SER A 77 -10.24 -39.80 2.19
C SER A 77 -10.08 -40.76 3.38
N VAL A 78 -10.78 -40.45 4.48
CA VAL A 78 -11.51 -41.47 5.27
C VAL A 78 -12.89 -41.65 4.63
N SER A 79 -13.39 -42.89 4.56
CA SER A 79 -14.58 -43.28 3.81
C SER A 79 -15.83 -42.42 4.10
N GLY A 80 -16.33 -41.75 3.06
CA GLY A 80 -17.72 -41.29 2.99
C GLY A 80 -17.95 -39.79 2.91
N GLU A 81 -16.94 -38.95 3.12
CA GLU A 81 -17.08 -37.49 2.96
C GLU A 81 -15.97 -36.92 2.09
N LEU A 82 -16.36 -36.11 1.10
CA LEU A 82 -15.45 -35.27 0.33
C LEU A 82 -15.29 -33.97 1.12
N SER A 83 -14.20 -33.85 1.86
CA SER A 83 -13.82 -32.63 2.54
C SER A 83 -13.08 -31.74 1.55
N ALA A 84 -13.73 -30.68 1.07
CA ALA A 84 -13.05 -29.56 0.42
C ALA A 84 -12.58 -28.62 1.53
N GLY A 85 -11.28 -28.64 1.81
CA GLY A 85 -10.67 -27.65 2.68
C GLY A 85 -10.62 -26.30 1.97
N ARG A 86 -11.19 -25.26 2.58
CA ARG A 86 -10.96 -23.88 2.17
C ARG A 86 -9.52 -23.52 2.52
N ALA A 87 -8.66 -23.38 1.52
CA ALA A 87 -7.55 -22.44 1.66
C ALA A 87 -8.15 -21.06 1.42
N ASP A 88 -8.06 -20.16 2.39
CA ASP A 88 -8.40 -18.78 2.13
C ASP A 88 -7.48 -18.28 1.01
N LEU A 89 -8.04 -18.01 -0.17
CA LEU A 89 -7.41 -17.14 -1.14
C LEU A 89 -7.29 -15.78 -0.45
N ARG A 90 -6.17 -15.52 0.21
CA ARG A 90 -5.84 -14.17 0.63
C ARG A 90 -5.53 -13.42 -0.65
N TYR A 91 -6.45 -12.54 -1.05
CA TYR A 91 -6.24 -11.56 -2.13
C TYR A 91 -5.36 -10.38 -1.67
N TRP A 92 -4.84 -10.44 -0.45
CA TRP A 92 -4.05 -9.42 0.20
C TRP A 92 -2.70 -10.02 0.56
N VAL A 93 -1.63 -9.37 0.12
CA VAL A 93 -0.26 -9.65 0.55
C VAL A 93 0.08 -8.63 1.63
N ASP A 94 0.48 -9.12 2.80
CA ASP A 94 0.77 -8.26 3.95
C ASP A 94 2.26 -7.86 3.92
N HIS A 95 2.53 -6.57 3.92
CA HIS A 95 3.86 -5.99 4.18
C HIS A 95 3.80 -5.25 5.53
N TYR A 96 4.73 -5.55 6.44
CA TYR A 96 4.69 -5.01 7.80
C TYR A 96 5.85 -4.07 8.07
N VAL A 97 5.52 -2.94 8.70
CA VAL A 97 6.45 -2.02 9.34
C VAL A 97 6.09 -1.97 10.81
N SER A 98 7.11 -2.03 11.68
CA SER A 98 6.89 -1.88 13.12
C SER A 98 6.87 -0.40 13.46
N PHE A 99 6.18 -0.03 14.54
CA PHE A 99 6.10 1.35 15.02
C PHE A 99 5.46 2.34 14.03
N PRO A 100 4.27 2.03 13.47
CA PRO A 100 3.69 2.83 12.40
C PRO A 100 3.39 4.26 12.86
N GLY A 101 3.75 5.24 12.05
CA GLY A 101 3.23 6.61 12.10
C GLY A 101 2.26 6.81 10.93
N ASN A 102 2.80 7.24 9.79
CA ASN A 102 2.05 7.56 8.58
C ASN A 102 2.44 6.67 7.40
N ALA A 103 1.53 6.53 6.43
CA ALA A 103 1.82 5.91 5.14
C ALA A 103 0.85 6.42 4.07
N PHE A 104 1.35 6.61 2.86
CA PHE A 104 0.58 7.11 1.72
C PHE A 104 1.12 6.53 0.40
N PRO A 105 0.25 6.39 -0.61
CA PRO A 105 0.66 6.00 -1.95
C PRO A 105 1.12 7.21 -2.77
N VAL A 106 2.20 7.06 -3.53
CA VAL A 106 2.77 8.10 -4.42
C VAL A 106 3.55 7.40 -5.53
N ASP A 107 3.54 7.91 -6.76
CA ASP A 107 4.40 7.41 -7.87
C ASP A 107 5.75 8.13 -7.77
N LEU A 108 6.75 7.50 -7.14
CA LEU A 108 7.98 8.18 -6.71
C LEU A 108 9.07 8.22 -7.78
N ASP A 109 9.02 7.35 -8.79
CA ASP A 109 10.01 7.33 -9.87
C ASP A 109 9.42 7.64 -11.25
N GLY A 110 8.14 8.00 -11.30
CA GLY A 110 7.45 8.49 -12.48
C GLY A 110 7.21 7.42 -13.54
N ASP A 111 7.26 6.14 -13.18
CA ASP A 111 7.06 5.03 -14.10
C ASP A 111 5.57 4.71 -14.36
N GLY A 112 4.68 5.36 -13.60
CA GLY A 112 3.23 5.32 -13.76
C GLY A 112 2.53 4.28 -12.90
N ASP A 113 3.25 3.61 -12.00
CA ASP A 113 2.64 2.81 -10.94
C ASP A 113 2.82 3.41 -9.55
N MET A 114 1.90 3.03 -8.65
CA MET A 114 1.86 3.61 -7.31
C MET A 114 2.82 2.86 -6.39
N ASP A 115 3.77 3.59 -5.84
CA ASP A 115 4.61 3.17 -4.74
C ASP A 115 3.94 3.46 -3.40
N ALA A 116 4.65 3.16 -2.32
CA ALA A 116 4.27 3.58 -0.98
C ALA A 116 5.41 4.31 -0.28
N ALA A 117 5.08 5.37 0.44
CA ALA A 117 5.96 6.02 1.40
C ALA A 117 5.37 5.91 2.80
N GLY A 118 6.21 6.02 3.82
CA GLY A 118 5.73 6.02 5.19
C GLY A 118 6.81 6.24 6.21
N ALA A 119 6.37 6.48 7.43
CA ALA A 119 7.25 6.81 8.53
C ALA A 119 6.90 6.00 9.79
N ALA A 120 7.92 5.68 10.56
CA ALA A 120 7.81 4.93 11.79
C ALA A 120 7.93 5.86 13.00
N PHE A 121 6.80 6.19 13.63
CA PHE A 121 6.74 7.14 14.75
C PHE A 121 7.77 6.83 15.86
N GLU A 122 7.69 5.67 16.51
CA GLU A 122 8.69 5.34 17.55
C GLU A 122 10.04 4.86 16.98
N GLY A 123 10.09 4.58 15.67
CA GLY A 123 11.31 4.13 14.98
C GLY A 123 12.22 5.27 14.56
N SER A 124 11.68 6.50 14.45
CA SER A 124 12.36 7.67 13.88
C SER A 124 12.78 7.52 12.42
N ASP A 125 12.18 6.57 11.72
CA ASP A 125 12.62 6.23 10.38
C ASP A 125 11.58 6.66 9.32
N ILE A 126 12.06 7.06 8.14
CA ILE A 126 11.29 7.34 6.93
C ILE A 126 11.71 6.36 5.83
N PHE A 127 10.72 5.78 5.14
CA PHE A 127 10.94 4.75 4.14
C PHE A 127 10.05 4.92 2.94
N VAL A 128 10.50 4.34 1.84
CA VAL A 128 9.72 4.19 0.61
C VAL A 128 9.79 2.75 0.12
N TRP A 129 8.75 2.29 -0.57
CA TRP A 129 8.61 0.97 -1.14
C TRP A 129 8.30 1.07 -2.63
N GLU A 130 9.27 0.64 -3.44
CA GLU A 130 9.15 0.56 -4.90
C GLU A 130 8.31 -0.66 -5.29
N ASN A 131 7.31 -0.44 -6.14
CA ASN A 131 6.54 -1.49 -6.79
C ASN A 131 7.21 -1.94 -8.10
N ILE A 132 8.30 -2.70 -7.97
CA ILE A 132 9.20 -3.06 -9.09
C ILE A 132 8.52 -3.74 -10.29
N ASP A 133 7.35 -4.36 -10.11
CA ASP A 133 6.64 -5.06 -11.18
C ASP A 133 5.41 -4.33 -11.73
N GLY A 134 5.06 -3.16 -11.20
CA GLY A 134 3.89 -2.38 -11.60
C GLY A 134 2.54 -3.04 -11.32
N SER A 135 2.54 -4.24 -10.71
CA SER A 135 1.35 -5.04 -10.44
C SER A 135 1.06 -5.23 -8.96
N GLY A 136 1.97 -4.77 -8.09
CA GLY A 136 1.85 -4.84 -6.65
C GLY A 136 2.24 -6.21 -6.07
N ASP A 137 2.90 -7.07 -6.84
CA ASP A 137 3.29 -8.43 -6.41
C ASP A 137 4.75 -8.48 -5.91
N SER A 138 5.58 -7.49 -6.25
CA SER A 138 7.01 -7.45 -5.94
C SER A 138 7.44 -6.05 -5.46
N TRP A 139 7.89 -5.98 -4.21
CA TRP A 139 8.24 -4.72 -3.55
C TRP A 139 9.67 -4.72 -3.02
N THR A 140 10.38 -3.60 -3.17
CA THR A 140 11.66 -3.35 -2.46
C THR A 140 11.54 -2.12 -1.61
N ARG A 141 12.09 -2.19 -0.39
CA ARG A 141 12.08 -1.09 0.58
C ARG A 141 13.41 -0.37 0.60
N TYR A 142 13.34 0.95 0.66
CA TYR A 142 14.48 1.86 0.79
C TYR A 142 14.32 2.72 2.05
N LEU A 143 15.44 3.05 2.67
CA LEU A 143 15.53 3.96 3.81
C LEU A 143 15.83 5.35 3.27
N VAL A 144 15.01 6.32 3.66
CA VAL A 144 15.21 7.74 3.35
C VAL A 144 15.97 8.40 4.49
N ASP A 145 15.49 8.19 5.73
CA ASP A 145 16.04 8.80 6.95
C ASP A 145 15.85 7.83 8.13
N ASP A 146 16.83 7.70 9.03
CA ASP A 146 16.79 6.88 10.25
C ASP A 146 16.95 7.70 11.56
N ASP A 147 16.93 9.03 11.49
CA ASP A 147 17.10 9.93 12.64
C ASP A 147 16.12 11.12 12.63
N PHE A 148 14.89 10.89 12.16
CA PHE A 148 13.81 11.89 12.21
C PHE A 148 12.85 11.57 13.36
N GLY A 149 12.99 12.23 14.50
CA GLY A 149 12.39 11.86 15.78
C GLY A 149 10.87 11.96 15.86
N HIS A 150 10.18 10.82 15.81
CA HIS A 150 8.71 10.76 15.91
C HIS A 150 8.01 11.56 14.79
N PRO A 151 8.09 11.07 13.54
CA PRO A 151 7.34 11.62 12.41
C PRO A 151 5.85 11.46 12.68
N ASP A 152 5.16 12.55 13.01
CA ASP A 152 3.72 12.56 13.34
C ASP A 152 2.87 13.02 12.15
N GLY A 153 3.40 13.93 11.33
CA GLY A 153 2.82 14.34 10.04
C GLY A 153 3.82 14.08 8.91
N MET A 154 3.33 13.49 7.81
CA MET A 154 4.12 13.26 6.60
C MET A 154 3.22 13.40 5.38
N ASP A 155 3.73 14.03 4.32
CA ASP A 155 3.06 14.15 3.03
C ASP A 155 4.09 14.24 1.89
N TRP A 156 3.64 14.52 0.66
CA TRP A 156 4.50 14.61 -0.52
C TRP A 156 4.09 15.72 -1.50
N GLY A 157 5.04 16.18 -2.32
CA GLY A 157 4.83 17.18 -3.38
C GLY A 157 6.11 17.43 -4.16
N ASP A 158 6.04 17.97 -5.38
CA ASP A 158 7.21 18.41 -6.17
C ASP A 158 7.71 19.76 -5.61
N VAL A 159 8.60 19.72 -4.62
CA VAL A 159 8.97 20.89 -3.80
C VAL A 159 9.95 21.81 -4.53
N ASP A 160 10.82 21.26 -5.37
CA ASP A 160 11.82 22.06 -6.08
C ASP A 160 11.50 22.29 -7.57
N GLY A 161 10.41 21.71 -8.07
CA GLY A 161 9.89 21.90 -9.43
C GLY A 161 10.66 21.11 -10.48
N ASP A 162 11.38 20.05 -10.09
CA ASP A 162 12.09 19.18 -11.01
C ASP A 162 11.21 18.07 -11.62
N GLY A 163 10.02 17.87 -11.06
CA GLY A 163 9.00 16.94 -11.52
C GLY A 163 9.00 15.59 -10.80
N ASP A 164 9.91 15.38 -9.85
CA ASP A 164 9.96 14.18 -9.01
C ASP A 164 9.26 14.48 -7.66
N PRO A 165 8.34 13.63 -7.17
CA PRO A 165 7.68 13.87 -5.88
C PRO A 165 8.65 13.76 -4.70
N ASP A 166 8.75 14.83 -3.92
CA ASP A 166 9.53 14.90 -2.68
C ASP A 166 8.68 14.54 -1.46
N LEU A 167 9.33 14.22 -0.34
CA LEU A 167 8.64 13.98 0.93
C LEU A 167 8.74 15.21 1.82
N LEU A 168 7.65 15.56 2.50
CA LEU A 168 7.61 16.59 3.53
C LEU A 168 7.17 15.99 4.86
N GLY A 169 7.70 16.49 5.97
CA GLY A 169 7.44 15.91 7.27
C GLY A 169 7.65 16.84 8.44
N GLY A 170 6.97 16.50 9.52
CA GLY A 170 7.09 17.17 10.81
C GLY A 170 7.40 16.21 11.94
N SER A 171 8.40 16.58 12.73
CA SER A 171 8.93 15.77 13.83
C SER A 171 8.38 16.23 15.18
N TYR A 172 7.81 15.30 15.95
CA TYR A 172 7.30 15.58 17.28
C TYR A 172 8.42 15.73 18.32
N LEU A 173 9.51 14.96 18.22
CA LEU A 173 10.60 15.02 19.19
C LEU A 173 11.67 16.05 18.85
N ASP A 174 12.06 16.15 17.57
CA ASP A 174 13.16 17.05 17.18
C ASP A 174 12.69 18.47 16.97
N ASN A 175 11.37 18.68 16.88
CA ASN A 175 10.73 19.99 16.79
C ASN A 175 11.06 20.69 15.48
N GLU A 176 10.95 19.95 14.40
CA GLU A 176 11.34 20.42 13.08
C GLU A 176 10.31 20.10 12.01
N LEU A 177 10.34 20.92 10.96
CA LEU A 177 9.76 20.64 9.66
C LEU A 177 10.92 20.46 8.69
N THR A 178 10.85 19.44 7.85
CA THR A 178 11.91 19.01 6.95
C THR A 178 11.28 18.47 5.67
N TRP A 179 11.97 18.64 4.54
CA TRP A 179 11.64 17.92 3.31
C TRP A 179 12.86 17.13 2.82
N TRP A 180 12.60 16.05 2.09
CA TRP A 180 13.63 15.19 1.50
C TRP A 180 13.47 15.19 -0.02
N GLU A 181 14.50 15.66 -0.70
CA GLU A 181 14.60 15.74 -2.16
C GLU A 181 14.74 14.34 -2.73
N ASN A 182 13.79 13.98 -3.60
CA ASN A 182 13.78 12.73 -4.32
C ASN A 182 14.77 12.80 -5.48
N PRO A 183 15.77 11.90 -5.57
CA PRO A 183 16.77 11.93 -6.63
C PRO A 183 16.25 11.39 -7.99
N GLY A 184 14.92 11.33 -8.19
CA GLY A 184 14.25 10.75 -9.36
C GLY A 184 14.42 9.24 -9.54
N SER A 185 14.87 8.54 -8.49
CA SER A 185 14.93 7.07 -8.46
C SER A 185 15.18 6.53 -7.07
N PHE A 186 14.62 5.35 -6.77
CA PHE A 186 14.84 4.66 -5.49
C PHE A 186 16.29 4.33 -5.14
N SER A 187 17.16 4.23 -6.14
CA SER A 187 18.59 3.92 -5.94
C SER A 187 19.47 5.15 -5.68
N GLY A 188 18.91 6.36 -5.81
CA GLY A 188 19.60 7.61 -5.52
C GLY A 188 19.70 7.88 -4.02
N ASN A 189 20.46 8.91 -3.66
CA ASN A 189 20.48 9.40 -2.28
C ASN A 189 19.50 10.55 -2.16
N TRP A 190 18.55 10.40 -1.24
CA TRP A 190 17.69 11.49 -0.80
C TRP A 190 18.52 12.58 -0.14
N VAL A 191 18.15 13.84 -0.36
CA VAL A 191 18.83 14.99 0.28
C VAL A 191 17.85 15.64 1.26
N GLU A 192 18.24 15.67 2.53
CA GLU A 192 17.46 16.31 3.58
C GLU A 192 17.64 17.83 3.57
N HIS A 193 16.53 18.57 3.67
CA HIS A 193 16.49 20.02 3.74
C HIS A 193 15.62 20.48 4.92
N LEU A 194 16.26 21.08 5.92
CA LEU A 194 15.57 21.63 7.08
C LEU A 194 14.78 22.90 6.71
N ILE A 195 13.47 22.88 6.94
CA ILE A 195 12.60 24.06 6.81
C ILE A 195 12.72 24.91 8.07
N THR A 196 12.56 24.30 9.25
CA THR A 196 12.73 24.98 10.54
C THR A 196 13.07 23.99 11.65
N GLY A 197 13.99 24.34 12.55
CA GLY A 197 14.31 23.56 13.76
C GLY A 197 13.65 24.10 15.03
N SER A 198 12.48 24.75 14.89
CA SER A 198 11.78 25.41 16.02
C SER A 198 10.27 25.17 16.06
N PHE A 199 9.81 24.15 15.33
CA PHE A 199 8.41 23.76 15.23
C PHE A 199 8.07 22.68 16.26
N VAL A 200 7.79 23.12 17.49
CA VAL A 200 7.76 22.23 18.66
C VAL A 200 6.57 21.28 18.65
N GLN A 201 6.80 19.97 18.75
CA GLN A 201 5.75 18.96 18.79
C GLN A 201 4.76 19.09 17.62
N CYS A 202 5.30 18.95 16.39
CA CYS A 202 4.48 18.81 15.19
C CYS A 202 3.47 17.67 15.38
N ARG A 203 2.25 17.86 14.89
CA ARG A 203 1.18 16.86 14.94
C ARG A 203 0.79 16.34 13.58
N ASP A 204 0.71 17.24 12.62
CA ASP A 204 0.24 16.91 11.29
C ASP A 204 0.79 17.94 10.30
N VAL A 205 0.89 17.52 9.05
CA VAL A 205 1.27 18.36 7.92
C VAL A 205 0.45 17.97 6.69
N ASP A 206 0.29 18.89 5.75
CA ASP A 206 -0.45 18.69 4.51
C ASP A 206 0.18 19.56 3.41
N ALA A 207 0.43 18.99 2.24
CA ALA A 207 1.05 19.66 1.10
C ALA A 207 -0.02 20.06 0.07
N GLU A 208 -0.12 21.36 -0.23
CA GLU A 208 -1.13 21.93 -1.14
C GLU A 208 -0.63 23.27 -1.67
N ASP A 209 -1.03 23.66 -2.88
CA ASP A 209 -0.71 24.98 -3.48
C ASP A 209 -1.63 26.05 -2.87
N ILE A 210 -1.29 26.56 -1.67
CA ILE A 210 -2.18 27.37 -0.83
C ILE A 210 -2.31 28.80 -1.38
N ASP A 211 -1.30 29.30 -2.08
CA ASP A 211 -1.29 30.64 -2.68
C ASP A 211 -1.50 30.69 -4.20
N ASN A 212 -1.73 29.54 -4.83
CA ASN A 212 -2.03 29.34 -6.25
C ASN A 212 -0.91 29.78 -7.20
N ASP A 213 0.36 29.62 -6.81
CA ASP A 213 1.51 29.93 -7.65
C ASP A 213 2.07 28.72 -8.42
N GLY A 214 1.62 27.52 -8.06
CA GLY A 214 1.87 26.27 -8.77
C GLY A 214 2.95 25.40 -8.16
N ASP A 215 3.52 25.76 -7.00
CA ASP A 215 4.30 24.83 -6.17
C ASP A 215 3.56 24.41 -4.89
N PRO A 216 3.78 23.19 -4.38
CA PRO A 216 3.18 22.75 -3.13
C PRO A 216 3.78 23.51 -1.95
N ASP A 217 2.91 24.18 -1.20
CA ASP A 217 3.20 24.74 0.11
C ASP A 217 3.04 23.68 1.20
N LEU A 218 3.46 24.00 2.43
CA LEU A 218 3.29 23.12 3.59
C LEU A 218 2.38 23.75 4.65
N LEU A 219 1.18 23.20 4.83
CA LEU A 219 0.39 23.42 6.03
C LEU A 219 0.95 22.56 7.17
N ALA A 220 1.14 23.13 8.35
CA ALA A 220 1.66 22.43 9.50
C ALA A 220 1.00 22.88 10.81
N VAL A 221 0.84 21.94 11.73
CA VAL A 221 0.23 22.20 13.05
C VAL A 221 1.05 21.67 14.22
N THR A 222 1.04 22.43 15.32
CA THR A 222 1.76 22.10 16.56
C THR A 222 0.86 22.18 17.78
N SER A 223 0.92 21.15 18.61
CA SER A 223 0.15 21.05 19.86
C SER A 223 0.76 21.85 21.02
N TYR A 224 2.09 21.98 21.12
CA TYR A 224 2.71 22.71 22.22
C TYR A 224 2.57 24.22 22.08
N GLN A 225 2.81 24.73 20.87
CA GLN A 225 2.71 26.16 20.58
C GLN A 225 1.30 26.57 20.19
N THR A 226 0.39 25.61 19.98
CA THR A 226 -1.01 25.81 19.56
C THR A 226 -1.10 26.62 18.27
N ARG A 227 -0.18 26.37 17.33
CA ARG A 227 -0.06 27.13 16.07
C ARG A 227 -0.56 26.31 14.91
N ILE A 228 -1.26 27.01 14.02
CA ILE A 228 -1.61 26.58 12.67
C ILE A 228 -0.90 27.56 11.74
N THR A 229 0.00 27.03 10.93
CA THR A 229 0.88 27.81 10.05
C THR A 229 0.90 27.16 8.69
N TRP A 230 0.92 27.96 7.63
CA TRP A 230 1.35 27.48 6.32
C TRP A 230 2.72 28.04 5.99
N TRP A 231 3.48 27.34 5.17
CA TRP A 231 4.84 27.68 4.79
C TRP A 231 4.89 27.76 3.28
N GLU A 232 5.02 28.99 2.78
CA GLU A 232 5.08 29.32 1.35
C GLU A 232 6.36 28.74 0.77
N ASN A 233 6.24 27.81 -0.16
CA ASN A 233 7.36 27.30 -0.92
C ASN A 233 7.75 28.31 -2.01
N ASN A 234 9.02 28.30 -2.39
CA ASN A 234 9.56 29.14 -3.46
C ASN A 234 10.80 28.42 -3.99
N ALA A 235 10.58 27.31 -4.69
CA ALA A 235 11.63 26.40 -5.17
C ALA A 235 12.54 25.87 -4.03
N GLY A 236 11.92 25.19 -3.05
CA GLY A 236 12.57 24.57 -1.90
C GLY A 236 12.93 25.52 -0.76
N VAL A 237 12.57 26.81 -0.85
CA VAL A 237 12.82 27.83 0.17
C VAL A 237 11.52 28.27 0.81
N PHE A 238 11.31 27.85 2.07
CA PHE A 238 10.05 28.05 2.76
C PHE A 238 9.98 29.34 3.60
N SER A 239 8.83 30.03 3.57
CA SER A 239 8.51 31.20 4.40
C SER A 239 7.27 30.99 5.27
N GLU A 240 7.39 31.19 6.59
CA GLU A 240 6.29 30.94 7.54
C GLU A 240 5.20 32.02 7.53
N HIS A 241 3.95 31.59 7.49
CA HIS A 241 2.76 32.42 7.66
C HIS A 241 1.85 31.85 8.76
N LEU A 242 1.48 32.68 9.75
CA LEU A 242 0.62 32.28 10.86
C LEU A 242 -0.87 32.43 10.49
N ILE A 243 -1.62 31.33 10.52
CA ILE A 243 -3.07 31.31 10.36
C ILE A 243 -3.74 31.57 11.72
N SER A 244 -3.35 30.81 12.74
CA SER A 244 -3.92 30.93 14.08
C SER A 244 -2.98 30.46 15.17
N SER A 245 -3.16 31.02 16.37
CA SER A 245 -2.43 30.64 17.59
C SER A 245 -3.34 30.48 18.81
N THR A 246 -4.65 30.28 18.58
CA THR A 246 -5.67 30.23 19.63
C THR A 246 -6.48 28.94 19.62
N PHE A 247 -6.04 27.95 18.86
CA PHE A 247 -6.67 26.65 18.70
C PHE A 247 -5.61 25.58 18.96
N ASP A 248 -5.96 24.50 19.64
CA ASP A 248 -5.05 23.38 19.93
C ASP A 248 -5.22 22.29 18.85
N PRO A 249 -4.33 22.24 17.84
CA PRO A 249 -4.55 21.41 16.66
C PRO A 249 -4.06 19.97 16.88
N GLY A 250 -4.80 19.01 16.34
CA GLY A 250 -4.44 17.59 16.27
C GLY A 250 -4.23 17.10 14.84
N SER A 251 -5.05 17.55 13.90
CA SER A 251 -4.89 17.25 12.47
C SER A 251 -5.31 18.43 11.60
N CYS A 252 -4.80 18.51 10.38
CA CYS A 252 -5.10 19.59 9.45
C CYS A 252 -5.24 19.12 8.00
N ILE A 253 -5.92 19.92 7.18
CA ILE A 253 -5.98 19.75 5.72
C ILE A 253 -6.27 21.10 5.05
N ALA A 254 -5.64 21.35 3.91
CA ALA A 254 -5.91 22.45 3.01
C ALA A 254 -6.67 21.94 1.77
N THR A 255 -7.75 22.62 1.36
CA THR A 255 -8.46 22.32 0.10
C THR A 255 -9.48 23.41 -0.20
N ASP A 256 -9.84 23.62 -1.47
CA ASP A 256 -10.92 24.56 -1.84
C ASP A 256 -12.30 24.00 -1.42
N ILE A 257 -12.84 24.48 -0.30
CA ILE A 257 -14.11 24.01 0.28
C ILE A 257 -15.30 24.78 -0.29
N ASN A 258 -15.13 26.06 -0.56
CA ASN A 258 -16.22 26.96 -0.95
C ASN A 258 -16.37 27.08 -2.49
N GLY A 259 -15.41 26.59 -3.27
CA GLY A 259 -15.38 26.59 -4.73
C GLY A 259 -14.91 27.91 -5.34
N ASP A 260 -14.14 28.73 -4.61
CA ASP A 260 -13.63 30.01 -5.10
C ASP A 260 -12.24 29.92 -5.75
N GLY A 261 -11.60 28.76 -5.66
CA GLY A 261 -10.28 28.48 -6.22
C GLY A 261 -9.13 28.77 -5.28
N GLU A 262 -9.37 29.23 -4.04
CA GLU A 262 -8.33 29.43 -3.03
C GLU A 262 -8.44 28.31 -1.98
N PRO A 263 -7.38 27.53 -1.72
CA PRO A 263 -7.45 26.50 -0.69
C PRO A 263 -7.74 27.07 0.69
N ASP A 264 -8.77 26.52 1.33
CA ASP A 264 -9.17 26.79 2.70
C ASP A 264 -8.50 25.82 3.66
N VAL A 265 -8.41 26.16 4.95
CA VAL A 265 -7.79 25.30 5.97
C VAL A 265 -8.82 24.76 6.95
N VAL A 266 -8.83 23.44 7.18
CA VAL A 266 -9.65 22.78 8.20
C VAL A 266 -8.76 22.13 9.23
N VAL A 267 -9.06 22.34 10.51
CA VAL A 267 -8.27 21.82 11.62
C VAL A 267 -9.18 21.17 12.65
N ALA A 268 -8.85 19.94 13.04
CA ALA A 268 -9.47 19.24 14.15
C ALA A 268 -8.61 19.38 15.42
N SER A 269 -9.25 19.51 16.58
CA SER A 269 -8.56 19.58 17.87
C SER A 269 -8.66 18.28 18.65
N ASP A 270 -7.53 17.84 19.21
CA ASP A 270 -7.46 16.69 20.12
C ASP A 270 -8.14 16.96 21.47
N ASN A 271 -8.11 18.21 21.95
CA ASN A 271 -8.49 18.54 23.34
C ASN A 271 -9.69 19.50 23.44
N MET A 272 -10.09 20.15 22.34
CA MET A 272 -11.17 21.15 22.35
C MET A 272 -12.52 20.58 21.89
N ASP A 273 -12.59 19.33 21.44
CA ASP A 273 -13.80 18.70 20.85
C ASP A 273 -14.39 19.54 19.70
N GLN A 274 -13.51 20.16 18.90
CA GLN A 274 -13.87 21.13 17.86
C GLN A 274 -13.18 20.82 16.54
N ILE A 275 -13.87 21.16 15.46
CA ILE A 275 -13.30 21.33 14.13
C ILE A 275 -13.54 22.80 13.76
N VAL A 276 -12.51 23.46 13.27
CA VAL A 276 -12.56 24.82 12.76
C VAL A 276 -12.21 24.81 11.27
N TRP A 277 -12.90 25.68 10.53
CA TRP A 277 -12.58 26.03 9.16
C TRP A 277 -12.11 27.49 9.13
N TYR A 278 -10.94 27.71 8.54
CA TYR A 278 -10.37 29.00 8.22
C TYR A 278 -10.53 29.22 6.71
N GLU A 279 -11.43 30.14 6.36
CA GLU A 279 -11.63 30.55 4.97
C GLU A 279 -10.44 31.38 4.50
N ASN A 280 -9.81 30.97 3.39
CA ASN A 280 -8.82 31.77 2.68
C ASN A 280 -9.56 32.75 1.79
N LEU A 281 -9.44 34.05 2.09
CA LEU A 281 -10.13 35.09 1.33
C LEU A 281 -9.36 35.51 0.06
N GLY A 282 -8.35 34.72 -0.31
CA GLY A 282 -7.34 35.03 -1.31
C GLY A 282 -6.39 36.14 -0.87
N SER A 283 -5.32 36.33 -1.65
CA SER A 283 -4.46 37.50 -1.55
C SER A 283 -5.27 38.75 -1.92
N GLY A 284 -5.96 39.31 -0.92
CA GLY A 284 -6.84 40.46 -1.06
C GLY A 284 -6.19 41.58 -1.86
N SER A 285 -6.50 41.65 -3.15
CA SER A 285 -6.22 42.81 -3.99
C SER A 285 -7.24 43.90 -3.66
N ALA A 286 -7.06 44.59 -2.53
CA ALA A 286 -7.72 45.87 -2.25
C ALA A 286 -6.91 46.77 -1.30
#